data_AF-A0A4S4LZL3-F1
#
_entry.id   AF-A0A4S4LZL3-F1
#
_cell.length_a   1.000
_cell.length_b   1.000
_cell.length_c   1.000
_cell.angle_alpha   90.00
_cell.angle_beta   90.00
_cell.angle_gamma   90.00
#
_symmetry.space_group_name_H-M   'P 1'
#
loop_
_entity.id
_entity.type
_entity.pdbx_description
1 polymer ?
#
loop_
_entity_poly.entity_id
_entity_poly.type
_entity_poly.pdbx_seq_one_letter_code
_entity_poly.pdbx_strand_id
1 'polypeptide(L)'
;MFSIARFREFTGVYPRKITIVGYQFKRRRFEELHRVALRWSAADLEYVGLSLGGTMEEQEAYEGEPYSADLYGCHQPLSTKRASRNPHGRIHAYHTSAPELRGLLEWCPASRASVFTGALPWDGA
;
A
#
# COMPACT_ATOMS: atom_id res chain seq x y z
N MET A 1 0.57 -0.81 -4.08
CA MET A 1 -0.56 -1.27 -4.91
C MET A 1 -0.56 -0.67 -6.32
N PHE A 2 -0.58 0.66 -6.52
CA PHE A 2 -0.60 1.23 -7.89
C PHE A 2 0.60 0.81 -8.76
N SER A 3 1.82 0.76 -8.20
CA SER A 3 2.99 0.27 -8.94
C SER A 3 2.86 -1.21 -9.35
N ILE A 4 2.15 -2.03 -8.57
CA ILE A 4 1.88 -3.44 -8.89
C ILE A 4 0.92 -3.52 -10.09
N ALA A 5 -0.16 -2.74 -10.06
CA ALA A 5 -1.10 -2.65 -11.17
C ALA A 5 -0.42 -2.13 -12.45
N ARG A 6 0.42 -1.10 -12.33
CA ARG A 6 1.19 -0.54 -13.45
C ARG A 6 2.20 -1.54 -14.02
N PHE A 7 2.86 -2.33 -13.17
CA PHE A 7 3.75 -3.40 -13.61
C PHE A 7 3.00 -4.43 -14.46
N ARG A 8 1.83 -4.90 -13.99
CA ARG A 8 0.99 -5.83 -14.75
C ARG A 8 0.50 -5.24 -16.06
N GLU A 9 0.16 -3.96 -16.08
CA GLU A 9 -0.28 -3.27 -17.30
C GLU A 9 0.82 -3.23 -18.37
N PHE A 10 2.08 -3.11 -17.98
CA PHE A 10 3.22 -3.11 -18.90
C PHE A 10 3.75 -4.49 -19.29
N THR A 11 3.74 -5.44 -18.35
CA THR A 11 4.40 -6.74 -18.52
C THR A 11 3.44 -7.89 -18.79
N GLY A 12 2.13 -7.67 -18.61
CA GLY A 12 1.09 -8.69 -18.73
C GLY A 12 0.97 -9.63 -17.53
N VAL A 13 1.88 -9.55 -16.54
CA VAL A 13 1.89 -10.44 -15.37
C VAL A 13 2.11 -9.65 -14.07
N TYR A 14 1.72 -10.21 -12.93
CA TYR A 14 2.02 -9.63 -11.63
C TYR A 14 3.49 -9.88 -11.25
N PRO A 15 4.14 -8.94 -10.51
CA PRO A 15 5.50 -9.16 -10.05
C PRO A 15 5.52 -10.35 -9.08
N ARG A 16 6.60 -11.14 -9.11
CA ARG A 16 6.85 -12.17 -8.08
C ARG A 16 7.60 -11.60 -6.89
N LYS A 17 8.66 -10.81 -7.15
CA LYS A 17 9.44 -10.10 -6.13
C LYS A 17 9.23 -8.60 -6.24
N ILE A 18 9.08 -7.92 -5.10
CA ILE A 18 8.98 -6.46 -5.01
C ILE A 18 10.14 -5.92 -4.18
N THR A 19 10.90 -4.99 -4.74
CA THR A 19 11.87 -4.19 -3.98
C THR A 19 11.37 -2.76 -3.88
N ILE A 20 11.23 -2.25 -2.66
CA ILE A 20 10.79 -0.89 -2.38
C ILE A 20 12.00 -0.10 -1.92
N VAL A 21 12.34 0.97 -2.63
CA VAL A 21 13.36 1.93 -2.20
C VAL A 21 12.65 3.16 -1.66
N GLY A 22 12.89 3.50 -0.40
CA GLY A 22 12.20 4.61 0.24
C GLY A 22 12.85 5.02 1.55
N TYR A 23 12.29 6.03 2.21
CA TYR A 23 12.86 6.51 3.47
C TYR A 23 12.79 5.47 4.59
N GLN A 24 13.83 5.41 5.41
CA GLN A 24 13.97 4.40 6.47
C GLN A 24 12.80 4.41 7.45
N PHE A 25 12.32 5.59 7.84
CA PHE A 25 11.19 5.72 8.76
C PHE A 25 9.86 5.16 8.21
N LYS A 26 9.72 4.98 6.89
CA LYS A 26 8.53 4.34 6.28
C LYS A 26 8.65 2.82 6.16
N ARG A 27 9.81 2.23 6.49
CA ARG A 27 10.06 0.79 6.33
C ARG A 27 8.96 -0.06 6.95
N ARG A 28 8.63 0.22 8.21
CA ARG A 28 7.58 -0.48 8.96
C ARG A 28 6.24 -0.48 8.23
N ARG A 29 5.83 0.66 7.66
CA ARG A 29 4.59 0.81 6.90
C ARG A 29 4.51 -0.19 5.74
N PHE A 30 5.61 -0.41 5.05
CA PHE A 30 5.63 -1.30 3.90
C PHE A 30 5.79 -2.77 4.30
N GLU A 31 6.74 -3.09 5.18
CA GLU A 31 7.05 -4.48 5.56
C GLU A 31 6.01 -5.12 6.48
N GLU A 32 5.45 -4.37 7.43
CA GLU A 32 4.55 -4.92 8.45
C GLU A 32 3.08 -4.65 8.15
N LEU A 33 2.75 -3.54 7.50
CA LEU A 33 1.36 -3.12 7.30
C LEU A 33 0.91 -3.38 5.86
N HIS A 34 1.47 -2.66 4.88
CA HIS A 34 1.02 -2.79 3.49
C HIS A 34 1.29 -4.17 2.90
N ARG A 35 2.42 -4.81 3.23
CA ARG A 35 2.69 -6.19 2.84
C ARG A 35 1.57 -7.13 3.34
N VAL A 36 1.20 -7.01 4.61
CA VAL A 36 0.13 -7.82 5.23
C VAL A 36 -1.23 -7.52 4.60
N ALA A 37 -1.53 -6.24 4.37
CA ALA A 37 -2.76 -5.79 3.69
C ALA A 37 -2.93 -6.39 2.28
N LEU A 38 -1.81 -6.61 1.60
CA LEU A 38 -1.73 -7.22 0.28
C LEU A 38 -1.54 -8.75 0.33
N ARG A 39 -1.41 -9.34 1.53
CA ARG A 39 -1.02 -10.75 1.74
C ARG A 39 0.23 -11.16 0.97
N TRP A 40 1.16 -10.22 0.78
CA TRP A 40 2.42 -10.51 0.09
C TRP A 40 3.35 -11.27 1.03
N SER A 41 4.02 -12.29 0.51
CA SER A 41 5.01 -13.06 1.28
C SER A 41 6.18 -12.17 1.72
N ALA A 42 6.68 -12.40 2.93
CA ALA A 42 7.86 -11.68 3.45
C ALA A 42 9.15 -12.04 2.71
N ALA A 43 9.23 -13.24 2.11
CA ALA A 43 10.37 -13.64 1.29
C ALA A 43 10.41 -12.89 -0.06
N ASP A 44 9.27 -12.38 -0.50
CA ASP A 44 9.07 -11.80 -1.83
C ASP A 44 9.00 -10.27 -1.81
N LEU A 45 9.15 -9.65 -0.64
CA LEU A 45 9.20 -8.20 -0.48
C LEU A 45 10.48 -7.79 0.24
N GLU A 46 11.24 -6.91 -0.40
CA GLU A 46 12.47 -6.34 0.14
C GLU A 46 12.32 -4.82 0.25
N TYR A 47 12.71 -4.24 1.39
CA TYR A 47 12.72 -2.80 1.58
C TYR A 47 14.16 -2.29 1.74
N VAL A 48 14.57 -1.40 0.85
CA VAL A 48 15.83 -0.68 0.91
C VAL A 48 15.58 0.71 1.46
N GLY A 49 15.98 0.91 2.71
CA GLY A 49 15.76 2.16 3.43
C GLY A 49 16.88 3.17 3.23
N LEU A 50 16.49 4.40 2.90
CA LEU A 50 17.36 5.57 2.83
C LEU A 50 17.16 6.39 4.11
N SER A 51 18.20 6.54 4.93
CA SER A 51 18.16 7.47 6.06
C SER A 51 18.51 8.86 5.55
N LEU A 52 17.66 9.83 5.88
CA LEU A 52 17.93 11.23 5.58
C LEU A 52 18.72 11.92 6.69
N GLY A 53 18.68 11.37 7.91
CA GLY A 53 19.11 12.07 9.12
C GLY A 53 18.24 13.31 9.41
N GLY A 54 18.12 13.66 10.69
CA GLY A 54 17.50 14.93 11.11
C GLY A 54 15.99 14.91 11.34
N THR A 55 15.43 16.12 11.43
CA THR A 55 14.14 16.41 12.08
C THR A 55 12.92 15.76 11.43
N MET A 56 12.96 15.43 10.14
CA MET A 56 11.84 14.78 9.45
C MET A 56 11.60 13.34 9.94
N GLU A 57 12.68 12.59 10.20
CA GLU A 57 12.56 11.21 10.70
C GLU A 57 12.01 11.22 12.13
N GLU A 58 12.45 12.19 12.95
CA GLU A 58 11.97 12.43 14.31
C GLU A 58 10.49 12.82 14.35
N GLN A 59 10.05 13.68 13.42
CA GLN A 59 8.65 14.09 13.31
C GLN A 59 7.73 12.93 12.92
N GLU A 60 8.07 12.11 11.91
CA GLU A 60 7.25 10.94 11.58
C GLU A 60 7.27 9.90 12.72
N ALA A 61 8.38 9.74 13.45
CA ALA A 61 8.42 8.88 14.63
C ALA A 61 7.48 9.39 15.74
N TYR A 62 7.38 10.71 15.94
CA TYR A 62 6.48 11.34 16.90
C TYR A 62 5.00 11.24 16.49
N GLU A 63 4.69 11.46 15.20
CA GLU A 63 3.32 11.32 14.67
C GLU A 63 2.82 9.85 14.68
N GLY A 64 3.75 8.89 14.74
CA GLY A 64 3.46 7.47 14.72
C GLY A 64 3.07 6.94 13.34
N GLU A 65 2.73 5.66 13.28
CA GLU A 65 2.40 5.00 12.01
C GLU A 65 0.87 4.89 11.84
N PRO A 66 0.21 5.79 11.09
CA PRO A 66 -1.25 5.88 11.04
C PRO A 66 -1.92 4.66 10.43
N TYR A 67 -1.22 3.91 9.57
CA TYR A 67 -1.75 2.67 8.99
C TYR A 67 -1.85 1.53 10.00
N SER A 68 -1.28 1.66 11.20
CA SER A 68 -1.47 0.68 12.27
C SER A 68 -2.90 0.68 12.80
N ALA A 69 -3.59 1.82 12.74
CA ALA A 69 -4.99 1.97 13.14
C ALA A 69 -5.97 1.77 11.98
N ASP A 70 -5.49 1.83 10.74
CA ASP A 70 -6.29 1.64 9.53
C ASP A 70 -5.44 1.12 8.37
N LEU A 71 -5.49 -0.20 8.18
CA LEU A 71 -4.59 -0.93 7.30
C LEU A 71 -4.74 -0.51 5.81
N TYR A 72 -5.95 -0.09 5.42
CA TYR A 72 -6.28 0.34 4.05
C TYR A 72 -6.39 1.86 3.91
N GLY A 73 -6.30 2.60 5.03
CA GLY A 73 -6.36 4.06 5.05
C GLY A 73 -7.63 4.62 4.43
N CYS A 74 -8.77 3.97 4.70
CA CYS A 74 -10.08 4.36 4.20
C CYS A 74 -10.89 5.21 5.19
N HIS A 75 -10.41 5.35 6.42
CA HIS A 75 -11.00 6.13 7.50
C HIS A 75 -10.14 7.35 7.86
N GLN A 76 -10.75 8.25 8.65
CA GLN A 76 -10.06 9.41 9.19
C GLN A 76 -8.95 8.98 10.16
N PRO A 77 -7.77 9.63 10.12
CA PRO A 77 -7.44 10.84 9.35
C PRO A 77 -6.93 10.60 7.91
N LEU A 78 -6.62 9.35 7.55
CA LEU A 78 -5.98 9.00 6.27
C LEU A 78 -6.86 9.31 5.05
N SER A 79 -8.17 9.08 5.16
CA SER A 79 -9.13 9.42 4.11
C SER A 79 -9.20 10.93 3.82
N THR A 80 -9.14 11.80 4.84
CA THR A 80 -9.02 13.26 4.61
C THR A 80 -7.71 13.61 3.95
N LYS A 81 -6.58 13.07 4.45
CA LYS A 81 -5.27 13.29 3.81
C LYS A 81 -5.28 12.85 2.34
N ARG A 82 -6.00 11.78 1.99
CA ARG A 82 -6.17 11.32 0.61
C ARG A 82 -7.01 12.29 -0.21
N ALA A 83 -8.16 12.72 0.30
CA ALA A 83 -9.06 13.66 -0.39
C ALA A 83 -8.38 15.02 -0.63
N SER A 84 -7.66 15.56 0.37
CA SER A 84 -6.98 16.86 0.26
C SER A 84 -5.85 16.87 -0.78
N ARG A 85 -5.23 15.71 -1.05
CA ARG A 85 -4.18 15.53 -2.07
C ARG A 85 -4.72 15.27 -3.47
N ASN A 86 -6.05 15.23 -3.65
CA ASN A 86 -6.70 15.02 -4.93
C ASN A 86 -7.75 16.12 -5.21
N PRO A 87 -7.32 17.40 -5.33
CA PRO A 87 -8.24 18.53 -5.51
C PRO A 87 -9.09 18.44 -6.78
N HIS A 88 -8.68 17.66 -7.77
CA HIS A 88 -9.39 17.47 -9.04
C HIS A 88 -10.21 16.18 -9.10
N GLY A 89 -10.34 15.44 -7.99
CA GLY A 89 -11.15 14.21 -7.95
C GLY A 89 -10.73 13.15 -8.97
N ARG A 90 -9.45 13.09 -9.34
CA ARG A 90 -8.94 12.12 -10.32
C ARG A 90 -9.08 10.70 -9.78
N ILE A 91 -9.48 9.78 -10.65
CA ILE A 91 -9.58 8.34 -10.35
C ILE A 91 -8.54 7.61 -11.19
N HIS A 92 -7.92 6.58 -10.62
CA HIS A 92 -6.95 5.76 -11.34
C HIS A 92 -7.64 4.82 -12.33
N ALA A 93 -6.95 4.47 -13.43
CA ALA A 93 -7.49 3.62 -14.49
C ALA A 93 -7.55 2.12 -14.14
N TYR A 94 -6.98 1.71 -13.01
CA TYR A 94 -6.78 0.29 -12.68
C TYR A 94 -8.07 -0.51 -12.45
N HIS A 95 -9.24 0.13 -12.28
CA HIS A 95 -10.52 -0.58 -12.31
C HIS A 95 -10.82 -1.21 -13.69
N THR A 96 -10.21 -0.67 -14.74
CA THR A 96 -10.34 -1.11 -16.13
C THR A 96 -9.12 -1.92 -16.58
N SER A 97 -7.89 -1.45 -16.27
CA SER A 97 -6.67 -2.13 -16.75
C SER A 97 -6.18 -3.28 -15.86
N ALA A 98 -6.69 -3.40 -14.62
CA ALA A 98 -6.42 -4.50 -13.70
C ALA A 98 -7.70 -4.91 -12.93
N PRO A 99 -8.77 -5.36 -13.63
CA PRO A 99 -10.07 -5.65 -13.01
C PRO A 99 -10.00 -6.70 -11.90
N GLU A 100 -9.03 -7.62 -11.94
CA GLU A 100 -8.74 -8.59 -10.90
C GLU A 100 -8.35 -7.96 -9.55
N LEU A 101 -7.91 -6.69 -9.53
CA LEU A 101 -7.62 -5.96 -8.29
C LEU A 101 -8.82 -5.16 -7.77
N ARG A 102 -9.96 -5.13 -8.46
CA ARG A 102 -11.11 -4.28 -8.09
C ARG A 102 -11.57 -4.50 -6.66
N GLY A 103 -11.71 -5.76 -6.25
CA GLY A 103 -12.14 -6.09 -4.88
C GLY A 103 -11.19 -5.53 -3.82
N LEU A 104 -9.88 -5.60 -4.06
CA LEU A 104 -8.86 -5.06 -3.16
C LEU A 104 -8.83 -3.51 -3.20
N LEU A 105 -9.00 -2.92 -4.38
CA LEU A 105 -9.05 -1.47 -4.60
C LEU A 105 -10.19 -0.79 -3.84
N GLU A 106 -11.35 -1.44 -3.81
CA GLU A 106 -12.57 -0.96 -3.17
C GLU A 106 -12.71 -1.44 -1.72
N TRP A 107 -11.74 -2.22 -1.22
CA TRP A 107 -11.80 -2.78 0.13
C TRP A 107 -11.70 -1.69 1.20
N CYS A 108 -12.78 -1.54 1.96
CA CYS A 108 -12.84 -0.73 3.16
C CYS A 108 -13.67 -1.44 4.24
N PRO A 109 -13.04 -2.25 5.10
CA PRO A 109 -13.74 -3.02 6.12
C PRO A 109 -14.12 -2.14 7.31
N ALA A 110 -15.26 -2.42 7.94
CA ALA A 110 -15.67 -1.74 9.19
C ALA A 110 -14.65 -1.95 10.31
N SER A 111 -14.11 -3.18 10.41
CA SER A 111 -12.94 -3.47 11.24
C SER A 111 -11.67 -3.07 10.48
N ARG A 112 -11.03 -1.99 10.95
CA ARG A 112 -9.90 -1.33 10.27
C ARG A 112 -8.63 -2.19 10.14
N ALA A 113 -8.58 -3.32 10.84
CA ALA A 113 -7.49 -4.29 10.79
C ALA A 113 -7.82 -5.55 9.96
N SER A 114 -9.05 -5.69 9.45
CA SER A 114 -9.46 -6.87 8.70
C SER A 114 -8.81 -6.91 7.32
N VAL A 115 -7.99 -7.93 7.08
CA VAL A 115 -7.33 -8.16 5.79
C VAL A 115 -8.35 -8.61 4.75
N PHE A 116 -8.18 -8.13 3.51
CA PHE A 116 -8.96 -8.54 2.35
C PHE A 116 -8.90 -10.06 2.16
N THR A 117 -10.07 -10.70 2.06
CA THR A 117 -10.19 -12.16 1.96
C THR A 117 -10.48 -12.67 0.56
N GLY A 118 -10.75 -11.78 -0.41
CA GLY A 118 -10.99 -12.16 -1.80
C GLY A 118 -9.76 -12.77 -2.46
N ALA A 119 -9.93 -13.33 -3.66
CA ALA A 119 -8.82 -13.87 -4.44
C ALA A 119 -7.87 -12.74 -4.88
N LEU A 120 -6.57 -12.96 -4.73
CA LEU A 120 -5.53 -12.09 -5.26
C LEU A 120 -4.72 -12.82 -6.33
N PRO A 121 -4.24 -12.10 -7.38
CA PRO A 121 -3.51 -12.72 -8.49
C PRO A 121 -2.21 -13.45 -8.10
N TRP A 122 -1.68 -13.18 -6.91
CA TRP A 122 -0.42 -13.74 -6.39
C TRP A 122 -0.63 -14.78 -5.28
N ASP A 123 -1.86 -15.17 -4.95
CA ASP A 123 -2.10 -16.19 -3.90
C ASP A 123 -1.58 -17.60 -4.27
N GLY A 124 -1.32 -17.87 -5.54
CA GLY A 124 -0.83 -19.17 -6.04
C GLY A 124 0.44 -19.07 -6.90
N ALA A 125 1.16 -17.96 -6.79
CA ALA A 125 2.38 -17.68 -7.54
C ALA A 125 3.65 -18.16 -6.84
#